data_AF-A0A952DVQ3-F1
#
_entry.id   AF-A0A952DVQ3-F1
#
_cell.length_a   1.000
_cell.length_b   1.000
_cell.length_c   1.000
_cell.angle_alpha   90.00
_cell.angle_beta   90.00
_cell.angle_gamma   90.00
#
_symmetry.space_group_name_H-M   'P 1'
#
loop_
_entity.id
_entity.type
_entity.pdbx_description
1 polymer ?
#
loop_
_entity_poly.entity_id
_entity_poly.type
_entity_poly.pdbx_seq_one_letter_code
_entity_poly.pdbx_strand_id
1 'polypeptide(L)'
;MIDPKTLLDENLALKKENQILKTKLNIVQVWMKKEVKEQTLKIAKQKTSKLAIETREDFLQENFEEVLANKINDYFGDLLLLNAPKGTIEGITGAEINYYNMLKNPSIDGFAVISAYHKVLDLFIESFVTNNFRKFAKKKGCTILRVNDPLEKSLNLIVNSKYILSVGRLFGLLRMIKEDQKLYDYGKCFKEYLDKYSELKEILLEDDFYDKFSRLNKSEVLASKRHSGTISKKDTTDARKILIGELRNKKSIIYRLLEGQSVLI
;
A
#
# COMPACT_ATOMS: atom_id res chain seq x y z
N MET A 1 -57.36 74.98 -8.32
CA MET A 1 -57.02 74.55 -9.69
C MET A 1 -55.53 74.76 -9.86
N ILE A 2 -54.79 73.71 -10.25
CA ILE A 2 -53.34 73.84 -10.51
C ILE A 2 -53.18 74.66 -11.79
N ASP A 3 -52.31 75.67 -11.77
CA ASP A 3 -52.07 76.56 -12.91
C ASP A 3 -51.55 75.74 -14.12
N PRO A 4 -52.20 75.83 -15.31
CA PRO A 4 -51.82 75.10 -16.52
C PRO A 4 -50.35 75.27 -16.91
N LYS A 5 -49.73 76.40 -16.56
CA LYS A 5 -48.33 76.66 -16.85
C LYS A 5 -47.40 75.81 -15.97
N THR A 6 -47.72 75.64 -14.69
CA THR A 6 -46.98 74.78 -13.75
C THR A 6 -47.03 73.31 -14.18
N LEU A 7 -48.19 72.83 -14.63
CA LEU A 7 -48.35 71.47 -15.17
C LEU A 7 -47.53 71.24 -16.44
N LEU A 8 -47.41 72.24 -17.31
CA LEU A 8 -46.63 72.14 -18.53
C LEU A 8 -45.12 72.10 -18.24
N ASP A 9 -44.66 72.93 -17.29
CA ASP A 9 -43.26 72.97 -16.86
C ASP A 9 -42.85 71.65 -16.15
N GLU A 10 -43.72 71.08 -15.31
CA GLU A 10 -43.52 69.76 -14.69
C GLU A 10 -43.45 68.64 -15.73
N ASN A 11 -44.32 68.64 -16.74
CA ASN A 11 -44.32 67.62 -17.78
C ASN A 11 -43.05 67.68 -18.65
N LEU A 12 -42.54 68.89 -18.92
CA LEU A 12 -41.27 69.10 -19.62
C LEU A 12 -40.08 68.63 -18.78
N ALA A 13 -40.08 68.89 -17.47
CA ALA A 13 -39.05 68.41 -16.55
C ALA A 13 -39.03 66.87 -16.49
N LEU A 14 -40.21 66.24 -16.34
CA LEU A 14 -40.35 64.78 -16.32
C LEU A 14 -39.90 64.13 -17.64
N LYS A 15 -40.18 64.74 -18.80
CA LYS A 15 -39.68 64.25 -20.10
C LYS A 15 -38.16 64.27 -20.19
N LYS A 16 -37.53 65.36 -19.74
CA LYS A 16 -36.06 65.47 -19.69
C LYS A 16 -35.46 64.44 -18.74
N GLU A 17 -36.04 64.26 -17.55
CA GLU A 17 -35.59 63.28 -16.57
C GLU A 17 -35.71 61.85 -17.11
N ASN A 18 -36.83 61.51 -17.75
CA ASN A 18 -37.04 60.19 -18.35
C ASN A 18 -36.03 59.91 -19.47
N GLN A 19 -35.66 60.92 -20.26
CA GLN A 19 -34.62 60.79 -21.27
C GLN A 19 -33.24 60.54 -20.65
N ILE A 20 -32.89 61.25 -19.59
CA ILE A 20 -31.65 61.05 -18.83
C ILE A 20 -31.60 59.63 -18.22
N LEU A 21 -32.71 59.19 -17.62
CA LEU A 21 -32.82 57.86 -17.02
C LEU A 21 -32.68 56.74 -18.06
N LYS A 22 -33.27 56.91 -19.27
CA LYS A 22 -33.08 55.96 -20.38
C LYS A 22 -31.62 55.88 -20.83
N THR A 23 -30.93 57.02 -20.91
CA THR A 23 -29.50 57.03 -21.26
C THR A 23 -28.66 56.33 -20.19
N LYS A 24 -28.91 56.62 -18.90
CA LYS A 24 -28.22 55.95 -17.78
C LYS A 24 -28.48 54.44 -17.78
N LEU A 25 -29.73 54.02 -18.00
CA LEU A 25 -30.11 52.61 -18.07
C LEU A 25 -29.37 51.88 -19.20
N ASN A 26 -29.28 52.50 -20.38
CA ASN A 26 -28.56 51.91 -21.52
C ASN A 26 -27.07 51.71 -21.21
N ILE A 27 -26.42 52.70 -20.57
CA ILE A 27 -25.03 52.59 -20.14
C ILE A 27 -24.86 51.42 -19.16
N VAL A 28 -25.71 51.33 -18.13
CA VAL A 28 -25.66 50.25 -17.14
C VAL A 28 -25.88 48.88 -17.79
N GLN A 29 -26.83 48.76 -18.73
CA GLN A 29 -27.08 47.51 -19.45
C GLN A 29 -25.88 47.05 -20.28
N VAL A 30 -25.18 47.98 -20.93
CA VAL A 30 -23.95 47.68 -21.69
C VAL A 30 -22.85 47.20 -20.74
N TRP A 31 -22.67 47.87 -19.60
CA TRP A 31 -21.70 47.46 -18.58
C TRP A 31 -22.02 46.08 -17.99
N MET A 32 -23.28 45.81 -17.64
CA MET A 32 -23.69 44.51 -17.11
C MET A 32 -23.47 43.39 -18.13
N LYS A 33 -23.79 43.61 -19.41
CA LYS A 33 -23.53 42.61 -20.47
C LYS A 33 -22.05 42.31 -20.60
N LYS A 34 -21.19 43.33 -20.50
CA LYS A 34 -19.73 43.16 -20.55
C LYS A 34 -19.23 42.34 -19.35
N GLU A 35 -19.66 42.71 -18.14
CA GLU A 35 -19.28 42.03 -16.90
C GLU A 35 -19.71 40.55 -16.89
N VAL A 36 -20.96 40.26 -17.27
CA VAL A 36 -21.47 38.89 -17.37
C VAL A 36 -20.66 38.06 -18.38
N LYS A 37 -20.27 38.66 -19.52
CA LYS A 37 -19.47 37.98 -20.53
C LYS A 37 -18.05 37.68 -20.00
N GLU A 38 -17.43 38.62 -19.30
CA GLU A 38 -16.11 38.45 -18.69
C GLU A 38 -16.13 37.37 -17.59
N GLN A 39 -17.14 37.37 -16.72
CA GLN A 39 -17.29 36.33 -15.69
C GLN A 39 -17.55 34.95 -16.29
N THR A 40 -18.38 34.86 -17.33
CA THR A 40 -18.64 33.61 -18.04
C THR A 40 -17.35 33.04 -18.66
N LEU A 41 -16.55 33.90 -19.29
CA LEU A 41 -15.23 33.53 -19.83
C LEU A 41 -14.27 33.08 -18.73
N LYS A 42 -14.27 33.74 -17.57
CA LYS A 42 -13.45 33.36 -16.41
C LYS A 42 -13.84 31.97 -15.88
N ILE A 43 -15.14 31.69 -15.74
CA ILE A 43 -15.66 30.38 -15.32
C ILE A 43 -15.31 29.30 -16.35
N ALA A 44 -15.48 29.58 -17.65
CA ALA A 44 -15.15 28.64 -18.71
C ALA A 44 -13.66 28.28 -18.71
N LYS A 45 -12.76 29.27 -18.57
CA LYS A 45 -11.30 29.07 -18.45
C LYS A 45 -10.95 28.24 -17.21
N GLN A 46 -11.58 28.51 -16.08
CA GLN A 46 -11.35 27.73 -14.86
C GLN A 46 -11.78 26.27 -15.03
N LYS A 47 -12.94 26.00 -15.63
CA LYS A 47 -13.42 24.64 -15.91
C LYS A 47 -12.50 23.87 -16.87
N THR A 48 -12.05 24.51 -17.96
CA THR A 48 -11.11 23.88 -18.90
C THR A 48 -9.75 23.62 -18.26
N SER A 49 -9.26 24.53 -17.42
CA SER A 49 -8.00 24.31 -16.70
C SER A 49 -8.06 23.15 -15.71
N LYS A 50 -9.20 22.99 -15.01
CA LYS A 50 -9.41 21.85 -14.10
C LYS A 50 -9.49 20.53 -14.85
N LEU A 51 -10.29 20.46 -15.92
CA LEU A 51 -10.37 19.26 -16.77
C LEU A 51 -8.99 18.88 -17.31
N ALA A 52 -8.21 19.85 -17.81
CA ALA A 52 -6.88 19.58 -18.34
C ALA A 52 -5.88 19.09 -17.27
N ILE A 53 -6.05 19.51 -16.01
CA ILE A 53 -5.25 19.01 -14.88
C ILE A 53 -5.68 17.58 -14.53
N GLU A 54 -6.99 17.32 -14.42
CA GLU A 54 -7.54 15.98 -14.14
C GLU A 54 -7.12 14.98 -15.21
N THR A 55 -7.29 15.30 -16.51
CA THR A 55 -6.85 14.42 -17.61
C THR A 55 -5.34 14.18 -17.63
N ARG A 56 -4.55 15.16 -17.19
CA ARG A 56 -3.09 15.02 -17.09
C ARG A 56 -2.70 14.15 -15.90
N GLU A 57 -3.39 14.27 -14.77
CA GLU A 57 -3.16 13.43 -13.59
C GLU A 57 -3.54 11.98 -13.87
N ASP A 58 -4.68 11.74 -14.53
CA ASP A 58 -5.11 10.42 -14.98
C ASP A 58 -4.09 9.80 -15.94
N PHE A 59 -3.63 10.54 -16.96
CA PHE A 59 -2.61 10.06 -17.89
C PHE A 59 -1.27 9.74 -17.19
N LEU A 60 -0.86 10.54 -16.21
CA LEU A 60 0.36 10.28 -15.44
C LEU A 60 0.21 9.07 -14.50
N GLN A 61 -1.00 8.83 -14.00
CA GLN A 61 -1.30 7.70 -13.14
C GLN A 61 -1.40 6.39 -13.93
N GLU A 62 -2.08 6.39 -15.07
CA GLU A 62 -2.13 5.24 -16.00
C GLU A 62 -0.71 4.84 -16.45
N ASN A 63 0.12 5.82 -16.84
CA ASN A 63 1.53 5.57 -17.16
C ASN A 63 2.31 5.00 -15.97
N PHE A 64 2.02 5.43 -14.74
CA PHE A 64 2.69 4.89 -13.56
C PHE A 64 2.29 3.44 -13.31
N GLU A 65 1.00 3.11 -13.41
CA GLU A 65 0.50 1.75 -13.21
C GLU A 65 1.06 0.78 -14.25
N GLU A 66 1.13 1.20 -15.52
CA GLU A 66 1.75 0.39 -16.59
C GLU A 66 3.26 0.20 -16.35
N VAL A 67 3.98 1.27 -16.01
CA VAL A 67 5.42 1.18 -15.67
C VAL A 67 5.65 0.30 -14.45
N LEU A 68 4.76 0.35 -13.46
CA LEU A 68 4.83 -0.48 -12.27
C LEU A 68 4.57 -1.96 -12.61
N ALA A 69 3.54 -2.24 -13.39
CA ALA A 69 3.23 -3.59 -13.86
C ALA A 69 4.41 -4.20 -14.62
N ASN A 70 5.01 -3.44 -15.53
CA ASN A 70 6.20 -3.86 -16.26
C ASN A 70 7.38 -4.14 -15.31
N LYS A 71 7.65 -3.27 -14.33
CA LYS A 71 8.71 -3.52 -13.33
C LYS A 71 8.46 -4.76 -12.48
N ILE A 72 7.22 -5.00 -12.05
CA ILE A 72 6.86 -6.19 -11.28
C ILE A 72 7.04 -7.44 -12.14
N ASN A 73 6.63 -7.39 -13.41
CA ASN A 73 6.78 -8.50 -14.34
C ASN A 73 8.26 -8.76 -14.71
N ASP A 74 9.04 -7.73 -14.98
CA ASP A 74 10.48 -7.88 -15.27
C ASP A 74 11.24 -8.44 -14.05
N TYR A 75 10.81 -8.06 -12.85
CA TYR A 75 11.45 -8.51 -11.63
C TYR A 75 11.02 -9.93 -11.27
N PHE A 76 9.71 -10.22 -11.16
CA PHE A 76 9.19 -11.48 -10.65
C PHE A 76 8.51 -12.39 -11.69
N GLY A 77 8.30 -11.96 -12.93
CA GLY A 77 7.36 -12.55 -13.90
C GLY A 77 7.44 -14.06 -14.02
N ASP A 78 8.63 -14.60 -14.31
CA ASP A 78 8.84 -16.05 -14.44
C ASP A 78 8.55 -16.80 -13.12
N LEU A 79 8.87 -16.21 -11.98
CA LEU A 79 8.66 -16.82 -10.66
C LEU A 79 7.19 -16.73 -10.19
N LEU A 80 6.48 -15.65 -10.54
CA LEU A 80 5.08 -15.46 -10.17
C LEU A 80 4.18 -16.46 -10.87
N LEU A 81 4.44 -16.74 -12.15
CA LEU A 81 3.66 -17.67 -12.96
C LEU A 81 3.73 -19.11 -12.44
N LEU A 82 4.85 -19.49 -11.81
CA LEU A 82 5.07 -20.85 -11.34
C LEU A 82 4.47 -21.09 -9.95
N ASN A 83 4.77 -20.21 -8.99
CA ASN A 83 4.67 -20.59 -7.56
C ASN A 83 4.10 -19.53 -6.62
N ALA A 84 3.69 -18.37 -7.10
CA ALA A 84 3.23 -17.32 -6.20
C ALA A 84 1.89 -17.66 -5.54
N PRO A 85 1.74 -17.45 -4.21
CA PRO A 85 0.44 -17.53 -3.55
C PRO A 85 -0.57 -16.57 -4.18
N LYS A 86 -1.84 -16.98 -4.26
CA LYS A 86 -2.95 -16.11 -4.73
C LYS A 86 -3.00 -14.83 -3.88
N GLY A 87 -3.15 -13.68 -4.52
CA GLY A 87 -3.14 -12.38 -3.84
C GLY A 87 -1.76 -11.73 -3.71
N THR A 88 -0.68 -12.41 -4.14
CA THR A 88 0.68 -11.85 -4.07
C THR A 88 0.84 -10.64 -4.98
N ILE A 89 0.41 -10.74 -6.24
CA ILE A 89 0.56 -9.67 -7.23
C ILE A 89 -0.26 -8.46 -6.79
N GLU A 90 -1.52 -8.67 -6.43
CA GLU A 90 -2.41 -7.63 -5.95
C GLU A 90 -1.86 -6.95 -4.69
N GLY A 91 -1.27 -7.73 -3.78
CA GLY A 91 -0.62 -7.23 -2.58
C GLY A 91 0.62 -6.39 -2.86
N ILE A 92 1.50 -6.82 -3.77
CA ILE A 92 2.71 -6.08 -4.15
C ILE A 92 2.33 -4.81 -4.92
N THR A 93 1.45 -4.91 -5.92
CA THR A 93 0.97 -3.75 -6.67
C THR A 93 0.31 -2.72 -5.75
N GLY A 94 -0.55 -3.17 -4.84
CA GLY A 94 -1.18 -2.30 -3.85
C GLY A 94 -0.16 -1.65 -2.90
N ALA A 95 0.87 -2.38 -2.47
CA ALA A 95 1.94 -1.82 -1.65
C ALA A 95 2.72 -0.72 -2.40
N GLU A 96 3.01 -0.94 -3.68
CA GLU A 96 3.79 -0.02 -4.51
C GLU A 96 3.01 1.23 -4.91
N ILE A 97 1.72 1.12 -5.20
CA ILE A 97 0.83 2.29 -5.39
C ILE A 97 0.80 3.13 -4.11
N ASN A 98 0.64 2.49 -2.94
CA ASN A 98 0.68 3.19 -1.66
C ASN A 98 2.04 3.85 -1.40
N TYR A 99 3.13 3.20 -1.80
CA TYR A 99 4.47 3.75 -1.65
C TYR A 99 4.66 4.99 -2.51
N TYR A 100 4.19 4.96 -3.76
CA TYR A 100 4.20 6.12 -4.65
C TYR A 100 3.38 7.29 -4.09
N ASN A 101 2.18 7.02 -3.59
CA ASN A 101 1.32 8.02 -2.96
C ASN A 101 1.96 8.63 -1.70
N MET A 102 2.66 7.80 -0.89
CA MET A 102 3.43 8.25 0.27
C MET A 102 4.61 9.15 -0.13
N LEU A 103 5.28 8.87 -1.25
CA LEU A 103 6.37 9.73 -1.74
C LEU A 103 5.85 11.09 -2.22
N LYS A 104 4.69 11.12 -2.90
CA LYS A 104 4.06 12.36 -3.36
C LYS A 104 3.51 13.22 -2.23
N ASN A 105 3.04 12.61 -1.14
CA ASN A 105 2.37 13.31 -0.06
C ASN A 105 3.19 13.28 1.24
N PRO A 106 3.78 14.41 1.68
CA PRO A 106 4.54 14.51 2.93
C PRO A 106 3.79 14.04 4.18
N SER A 107 2.46 14.18 4.21
CA SER A 107 1.59 13.88 5.36
C SER A 107 1.19 12.41 5.50
N ILE A 108 1.38 11.59 4.47
CA ILE A 108 1.03 10.17 4.51
C ILE A 108 2.16 9.38 5.16
N ASP A 109 1.81 8.55 6.14
CA ASP A 109 2.74 7.66 6.83
C ASP A 109 3.00 6.36 6.05
N GLY A 110 3.82 5.49 6.64
CA GLY A 110 4.20 4.22 6.04
C GLY A 110 3.23 3.06 6.21
N PHE A 111 2.11 3.25 6.94
CA PHE A 111 1.33 2.14 7.47
C PHE A 111 0.69 1.28 6.38
N ALA A 112 0.08 1.92 5.38
CA ALA A 112 -0.61 1.22 4.29
C ALA A 112 0.38 0.34 3.48
N VAL A 113 1.57 0.89 3.19
CA VAL A 113 2.65 0.20 2.47
C VAL A 113 3.11 -1.04 3.24
N ILE A 114 3.45 -0.85 4.51
CA ILE A 114 3.95 -1.93 5.36
C ILE A 114 2.90 -3.00 5.61
N SER A 115 1.64 -2.61 5.80
CA SER A 115 0.54 -3.55 6.01
C SER A 115 0.29 -4.42 4.78
N ALA A 116 0.37 -3.84 3.58
CA ALA A 116 0.27 -4.60 2.34
C ALA A 116 1.44 -5.58 2.20
N TYR A 117 2.67 -5.14 2.43
CA TYR A 117 3.83 -6.04 2.40
C TYR A 117 3.80 -7.14 3.47
N HIS A 118 3.31 -6.82 4.67
CA HIS A 118 3.15 -7.82 5.73
C HIS A 118 2.17 -8.92 5.32
N LYS A 119 1.04 -8.55 4.70
CA LYS A 119 0.07 -9.53 4.19
C LYS A 119 0.69 -10.41 3.11
N VAL A 120 1.47 -9.84 2.19
CA VAL A 120 2.20 -10.64 1.20
C VAL A 120 3.12 -11.62 1.92
N LEU A 121 3.93 -11.16 2.87
CA LEU A 121 4.84 -12.04 3.61
C LEU A 121 4.09 -13.14 4.40
N ASP A 122 2.94 -12.84 5.00
CA ASP A 122 2.09 -13.83 5.67
C ASP A 122 1.57 -14.90 4.68
N LEU A 123 1.19 -14.52 3.46
CA LEU A 123 0.78 -15.47 2.42
C LEU A 123 1.91 -16.44 2.05
N PHE A 124 3.14 -15.92 1.95
CA PHE A 124 4.33 -16.71 1.68
C PHE A 124 4.62 -17.69 2.82
N ILE A 125 4.58 -17.20 4.06
CA ILE A 125 4.82 -18.05 5.23
C ILE A 125 3.72 -19.11 5.36
N GLU A 126 2.45 -18.79 5.10
CA GLU A 126 1.38 -19.78 5.12
C GLU A 126 1.57 -20.84 4.02
N SER A 127 1.80 -20.40 2.78
CA SER A 127 1.92 -21.27 1.61
C SER A 127 3.13 -22.19 1.70
N PHE A 128 4.31 -21.63 1.98
CA PHE A 128 5.59 -22.34 1.81
C PHE A 128 6.05 -23.04 3.08
N VAL A 129 5.69 -22.52 4.25
CA VAL A 129 6.17 -23.05 5.54
C VAL A 129 5.04 -23.69 6.32
N THR A 130 4.02 -22.91 6.66
CA THR A 130 3.05 -23.27 7.69
C THR A 130 2.16 -24.43 7.27
N ASN A 131 1.68 -24.43 6.02
CA ASN A 131 0.83 -25.51 5.51
C ASN A 131 1.52 -26.88 5.51
N ASN A 132 2.77 -26.92 5.04
CA ASN A 132 3.54 -28.15 4.95
C ASN A 132 4.00 -28.62 6.34
N PHE A 133 4.43 -27.69 7.19
CA PHE A 133 4.72 -27.99 8.59
C PHE A 133 3.49 -28.57 9.32
N ARG A 134 2.30 -27.98 9.15
CA ARG A 134 1.05 -28.46 9.76
C ARG A 134 0.74 -29.91 9.36
N LYS A 135 0.90 -30.25 8.08
CA LYS A 135 0.74 -31.63 7.58
C LYS A 135 1.79 -32.58 8.17
N PHE A 136 3.05 -32.13 8.21
CA PHE A 136 4.16 -32.89 8.76
C PHE A 136 3.97 -33.22 10.25
N ALA A 137 3.65 -32.22 11.07
CA ALA A 137 3.44 -32.36 12.50
C ALA A 137 2.31 -33.34 12.83
N LYS A 138 1.18 -33.24 12.10
CA LYS A 138 0.06 -34.19 12.25
C LYS A 138 0.45 -35.61 11.87
N LYS A 139 1.20 -35.81 10.77
CA LYS A 139 1.70 -37.13 10.36
C LYS A 139 2.65 -37.74 11.39
N LYS A 140 3.43 -36.90 12.08
CA LYS A 140 4.32 -37.30 13.18
C LYS A 140 3.62 -37.50 14.53
N GLY A 141 2.32 -37.22 14.64
CA GLY A 141 1.59 -37.28 15.91
C GLY A 141 1.92 -36.15 16.88
N CYS A 142 2.59 -35.08 16.43
CA CYS A 142 2.89 -33.90 17.24
C CYS A 142 1.64 -33.00 17.31
N THR A 143 0.67 -33.38 18.14
CA THR A 143 -0.64 -32.70 18.24
C THR A 143 -1.05 -32.31 19.66
N ILE A 144 -0.28 -32.72 20.67
CA ILE A 144 -0.59 -32.48 22.08
C ILE A 144 0.39 -31.46 22.65
N LEU A 145 -0.14 -30.41 23.31
CA LEU A 145 0.68 -29.45 24.03
C LEU A 145 1.05 -30.02 25.41
N ARG A 146 2.35 -30.12 25.70
CA ARG A 146 2.86 -30.68 26.96
C ARG A 146 3.59 -29.66 27.83
N VAL A 147 4.00 -28.54 27.26
CA VAL A 147 4.79 -27.51 27.93
C VAL A 147 4.05 -26.18 27.90
N ASN A 148 4.03 -25.47 29.03
CA ASN A 148 3.48 -24.12 29.14
C ASN A 148 4.48 -23.06 28.66
N ASP A 149 4.86 -23.13 27.39
CA ASP A 149 5.75 -22.16 26.74
C ASP A 149 4.99 -21.34 25.67
N PRO A 150 5.21 -20.01 25.57
CA PRO A 150 4.48 -19.18 24.61
C PRO A 150 4.68 -19.58 23.13
N LEU A 151 5.87 -20.04 22.75
CA LEU A 151 6.16 -20.48 21.39
C LEU A 151 5.51 -21.83 21.12
N GLU A 152 5.58 -22.77 22.06
CA GLU A 152 4.90 -24.07 21.97
C GLU A 152 3.39 -23.93 21.86
N LYS A 153 2.79 -23.03 22.65
CA LYS A 153 1.37 -22.68 22.53
C LYS A 153 1.03 -22.15 21.14
N SER A 154 1.86 -21.26 20.60
CA SER A 154 1.67 -20.71 19.25
C SER A 154 1.75 -21.81 18.19
N LEU A 155 2.74 -22.70 18.27
CA LEU A 155 2.91 -23.81 17.34
C LEU A 155 1.77 -24.82 17.43
N ASN A 156 1.28 -25.11 18.63
CA ASN A 156 0.10 -25.93 18.83
C ASN A 156 -1.13 -25.35 18.11
N LEU A 157 -1.37 -24.04 18.23
CA LEU A 157 -2.47 -23.36 17.51
C LEU A 157 -2.29 -23.40 15.99
N ILE A 158 -1.05 -23.29 15.51
CA ILE A 158 -0.72 -23.41 14.08
C ILE A 158 -1.04 -24.81 13.54
N VAL A 159 -0.66 -25.85 14.30
CA VAL A 159 -0.87 -27.25 13.90
C VAL A 159 -2.35 -27.62 13.98
N ASN A 160 -3.02 -27.29 15.08
CA ASN A 160 -4.35 -27.81 15.40
C ASN A 160 -5.50 -26.86 15.02
N SER A 161 -5.28 -25.55 15.07
CA SER A 161 -6.33 -24.53 14.93
C SER A 161 -6.20 -23.68 13.66
N LYS A 162 -5.36 -24.09 12.70
CA LYS A 162 -5.14 -23.42 11.41
C LYS A 162 -4.69 -21.96 11.51
N TYR A 163 -4.02 -21.57 12.59
CA TYR A 163 -3.36 -20.27 12.65
C TYR A 163 -2.16 -20.24 11.70
N ILE A 164 -1.85 -19.04 11.20
CA ILE A 164 -0.65 -18.76 10.41
C ILE A 164 0.53 -18.58 11.37
N LEU A 165 1.71 -19.11 11.01
CA LEU A 165 2.94 -18.80 11.73
C LEU A 165 3.34 -17.36 11.43
N SER A 166 3.23 -16.47 12.41
CA SER A 166 3.57 -15.06 12.19
C SER A 166 5.07 -14.88 11.92
N VAL A 167 5.40 -13.81 11.19
CA VAL A 167 6.77 -13.41 10.84
C VAL A 167 7.72 -13.45 12.06
N GLY A 168 7.31 -12.83 13.17
CA GLY A 168 8.12 -12.77 14.38
C GLY A 168 8.32 -14.14 15.05
N ARG A 169 7.32 -15.02 14.99
CA ARG A 169 7.42 -16.38 15.54
C ARG A 169 8.31 -17.27 14.66
N LEU A 170 8.20 -17.14 13.34
CA LEU A 170 9.12 -17.80 12.41
C LEU A 170 10.56 -17.36 12.66
N PHE A 171 10.82 -16.05 12.79
CA PHE A 171 12.15 -15.54 13.12
C PHE A 171 12.68 -16.12 14.44
N GLY A 172 11.84 -16.12 15.48
CA GLY A 172 12.18 -16.72 16.77
C GLY A 172 12.62 -18.18 16.64
N LEU A 173 11.87 -18.99 15.88
CA LEU A 173 12.20 -20.40 15.62
C LEU A 173 13.49 -20.57 14.86
N LEU A 174 13.67 -19.83 13.76
CA LEU A 174 14.89 -19.89 12.95
C LEU A 174 16.12 -19.50 13.76
N ARG A 175 16.01 -18.47 14.62
CA ARG A 175 17.08 -18.09 15.56
C ARG A 175 17.43 -19.23 16.51
N MET A 176 16.42 -19.82 17.16
CA MET A 176 16.64 -20.93 18.08
C MET A 176 17.32 -22.12 17.39
N ILE A 177 16.94 -22.42 16.15
CA ILE A 177 17.56 -23.49 15.36
C ILE A 177 19.00 -23.14 14.96
N LYS A 178 19.25 -21.92 14.47
CA LYS A 178 20.58 -21.47 14.01
C LYS A 178 21.59 -21.40 15.17
N GLU A 179 21.15 -21.01 16.35
CA GLU A 179 21.97 -20.87 17.57
C GLU A 179 21.96 -22.14 18.46
N ASP A 180 21.39 -23.24 17.96
CA ASP A 180 21.22 -24.52 18.69
C ASP A 180 20.66 -24.38 20.12
N GLN A 181 19.69 -23.47 20.27
CA GLN A 181 18.98 -23.27 21.53
C GLN A 181 18.03 -24.44 21.82
N LYS A 182 17.65 -24.59 23.09
CA LYS A 182 16.70 -25.61 23.53
C LYS A 182 15.34 -25.43 22.84
N LEU A 183 14.91 -26.45 22.10
CA LEU A 183 13.57 -26.57 21.53
C LEU A 183 12.73 -27.57 22.32
N TYR A 184 11.44 -27.28 22.48
CA TYR A 184 10.45 -28.21 23.02
C TYR A 184 9.82 -29.04 21.88
N ASP A 185 8.76 -29.80 22.17
CA ASP A 185 8.25 -30.83 21.26
C ASP A 185 7.83 -30.28 19.88
N TYR A 186 7.06 -29.18 19.83
CA TYR A 186 6.70 -28.58 18.54
C TYR A 186 7.89 -27.92 17.87
N GLY A 187 8.76 -27.23 18.61
CA GLY A 187 9.99 -26.64 18.07
C GLY A 187 10.92 -27.68 17.45
N LYS A 188 11.10 -28.84 18.11
CA LYS A 188 11.85 -29.98 17.58
C LYS A 188 11.19 -30.55 16.33
N CYS A 189 9.86 -30.71 16.34
CA CYS A 189 9.12 -31.15 15.16
C CYS A 189 9.29 -30.18 13.99
N PHE A 190 9.36 -28.87 14.25
CA PHE A 190 9.64 -27.86 13.24
C PHE A 190 11.08 -27.95 12.69
N LYS A 191 12.07 -28.20 13.56
CA LYS A 191 13.47 -28.46 13.13
C LYS A 191 13.53 -29.71 12.24
N GLU A 192 12.91 -30.81 12.64
CA GLU A 192 12.82 -32.04 11.83
C GLU A 192 12.10 -31.82 10.48
N TYR A 193 11.06 -30.98 10.48
CA TYR A 193 10.40 -30.56 9.24
C TYR A 193 11.40 -29.86 8.30
N LEU A 194 12.13 -28.86 8.79
CA LEU A 194 13.14 -28.18 7.98
C LEU A 194 14.27 -29.14 7.53
N ASP A 195 14.69 -30.06 8.38
CA ASP A 195 15.70 -31.07 8.02
C ASP A 195 15.22 -31.98 6.89
N LYS A 196 13.92 -32.28 6.82
CA LYS A 196 13.32 -33.02 5.72
C LYS A 196 13.25 -32.22 4.41
N TYR A 197 13.01 -30.91 4.50
CA TYR A 197 12.91 -30.00 3.35
C TYR A 197 14.18 -29.12 3.29
N SER A 198 15.31 -29.76 2.96
CA SER A 198 16.66 -29.17 3.04
C SER A 198 16.80 -27.86 2.26
N GLU A 199 16.21 -27.76 1.07
CA GLU A 199 16.26 -26.54 0.25
C GLU A 199 15.56 -25.35 0.93
N LEU A 200 14.39 -25.58 1.52
CA LEU A 200 13.70 -24.55 2.31
C LEU A 200 14.53 -24.14 3.53
N LYS A 201 15.16 -25.12 4.19
CA LYS A 201 16.04 -24.87 5.33
C LYS A 201 17.26 -24.03 4.92
N GLU A 202 17.90 -24.37 3.81
CA GLU A 202 19.05 -23.65 3.26
C GLU A 202 18.70 -22.19 3.02
N ILE A 203 17.56 -21.91 2.39
CA ILE A 203 17.11 -20.53 2.11
C ILE A 203 16.80 -19.77 3.39
N LEU A 204 16.05 -20.38 4.32
CA LEU A 204 15.64 -19.69 5.56
C LEU A 204 16.81 -19.44 6.52
N LEU A 205 17.88 -20.25 6.45
CA LEU A 205 19.04 -20.15 7.33
C LEU A 205 20.30 -19.58 6.65
N GLU A 206 20.27 -19.36 5.34
CA GLU A 206 21.31 -18.65 4.58
C GLU A 206 21.61 -17.30 5.25
N ASP A 207 22.90 -16.97 5.41
CA ASP A 207 23.31 -15.79 6.18
C ASP A 207 22.74 -14.48 5.61
N ASP A 208 22.71 -14.32 4.28
CA ASP A 208 22.17 -13.13 3.63
C ASP A 208 20.64 -12.98 3.83
N PHE A 209 19.89 -14.08 3.73
CA PHE A 209 18.46 -14.09 4.01
C PHE A 209 18.19 -13.82 5.50
N TYR A 210 18.92 -14.53 6.37
CA TYR A 210 18.74 -14.47 7.80
C TYR A 210 19.09 -13.08 8.36
N ASP A 211 20.15 -12.42 7.88
CA ASP A 211 20.49 -11.06 8.26
C ASP A 211 19.39 -10.06 7.87
N LYS A 212 18.90 -10.15 6.63
CA LYS A 212 17.77 -9.33 6.16
C LYS A 212 16.52 -9.54 6.99
N PHE A 213 16.19 -10.79 7.29
CA PHE A 213 15.03 -11.14 8.10
C PHE A 213 15.19 -10.67 9.56
N SER A 214 16.41 -10.75 10.11
CA SER A 214 16.76 -10.23 11.43
C SER A 214 16.62 -8.71 11.49
N ARG A 215 17.15 -7.99 10.50
CA ARG A 215 17.04 -6.53 10.39
C ARG A 215 15.58 -6.08 10.29
N LEU A 216 14.77 -6.78 9.51
CA LEU A 216 13.34 -6.50 9.36
C LEU A 216 12.56 -6.74 10.66
N ASN A 217 12.89 -7.78 11.42
CA ASN A 217 12.26 -8.03 12.72
C ASN A 217 12.71 -7.02 13.78
N LYS A 218 14.02 -6.71 13.84
CA LYS A 218 14.61 -5.75 14.79
C LYS A 218 14.13 -4.31 14.58
N SER A 219 13.74 -3.93 13.37
CA SER A 219 13.19 -2.59 13.12
C SER A 219 11.77 -2.41 13.65
N GLU A 220 11.11 -3.51 14.06
CA GLU A 220 9.74 -3.59 14.57
C GLU A 220 8.68 -3.03 13.62
N VAL A 221 9.03 -2.76 12.35
CA VAL A 221 8.11 -2.23 11.33
C VAL A 221 6.96 -3.18 11.04
N LEU A 222 7.17 -4.49 11.20
CA LEU A 222 6.13 -5.51 11.07
C LEU A 222 5.45 -5.87 12.42
N ALA A 223 5.81 -5.18 13.50
CA ALA A 223 5.35 -5.48 14.86
C ALA A 223 4.84 -4.20 15.56
N SER A 224 5.53 -3.74 16.61
CA SER A 224 5.08 -2.65 17.50
C SER A 224 4.81 -1.34 16.74
N LYS A 225 5.67 -0.98 15.78
CA LYS A 225 5.53 0.27 15.00
C LYS A 225 4.30 0.26 14.11
N ARG A 226 3.99 -0.89 13.51
CA ARG A 226 2.74 -1.06 12.74
C ARG A 226 1.53 -0.93 13.65
N HIS A 227 1.54 -1.59 14.79
CA HIS A 227 0.39 -1.56 15.71
C HIS A 227 0.15 -0.19 16.34
N SER A 228 1.21 0.60 16.54
CA SER A 228 1.11 1.97 17.06
C SER A 228 0.94 3.03 15.96
N GLY A 229 1.02 2.67 14.67
CA GLY A 229 0.94 3.63 13.56
C GLY A 229 2.13 4.58 13.47
N THR A 230 3.30 4.21 14.01
CA THR A 230 4.48 5.08 14.11
C THR A 230 5.51 4.85 13.00
N ILE A 231 5.06 4.34 11.84
CA ILE A 231 5.94 3.97 10.73
C ILE A 231 6.35 5.21 9.94
N SER A 232 7.64 5.56 10.02
CA SER A 232 8.21 6.67 9.26
C SER A 232 8.45 6.32 7.79
N LYS A 233 8.58 7.33 6.93
CA LYS A 233 8.96 7.15 5.51
C LYS A 233 10.29 6.43 5.34
N LYS A 234 11.23 6.67 6.26
CA LYS A 234 12.53 6.00 6.29
C LYS A 234 12.33 4.51 6.61
N ASP A 235 11.59 4.20 7.66
CA ASP A 235 11.25 2.83 8.02
C ASP A 235 10.61 2.07 6.84
N THR A 236 9.67 2.72 6.13
CA THR A 236 9.03 2.15 4.94
C THR A 236 10.00 1.90 3.80
N THR A 237 10.88 2.85 3.51
CA THR A 237 11.86 2.73 2.42
C THR A 237 12.88 1.62 2.72
N ASP A 238 13.37 1.55 3.96
CA ASP A 238 14.29 0.51 4.40
C ASP A 238 13.63 -0.87 4.37
N ALA A 239 12.39 -0.99 4.85
CA ALA A 239 11.63 -2.23 4.80
C ALA A 239 11.35 -2.69 3.36
N ARG A 240 10.91 -1.76 2.48
CA ARG A 240 10.69 -2.03 1.05
C ARG A 240 11.95 -2.59 0.39
N LYS A 241 13.11 -1.99 0.66
CA LYS A 241 14.40 -2.46 0.13
C LYS A 241 14.73 -3.88 0.58
N ILE A 242 14.45 -4.22 1.84
CA ILE A 242 14.69 -5.57 2.38
C ILE A 242 13.71 -6.60 1.80
N LEU A 243 12.43 -6.25 1.73
CA LEU A 243 11.34 -7.16 1.34
C LEU A 243 11.36 -7.49 -0.16
N ILE A 244 11.41 -6.46 -1.01
CA ILE A 244 11.28 -6.59 -2.47
C ILE A 244 12.49 -6.09 -3.26
N GLY A 245 13.56 -5.64 -2.60
CA GLY A 245 14.79 -5.28 -3.30
C GLY A 245 14.64 -4.09 -4.24
N GLU A 246 13.65 -3.24 -3.98
CA GLU A 246 13.27 -2.12 -4.86
C GLU A 246 12.89 -2.54 -6.29
N LEU A 247 12.42 -3.79 -6.46
CA LEU A 247 12.15 -4.43 -7.76
C LEU A 247 13.39 -4.49 -8.67
N ARG A 248 14.58 -4.60 -8.08
CA ARG A 248 15.86 -4.68 -8.79
C ARG A 248 16.81 -5.71 -8.18
N ASN A 249 16.89 -5.75 -6.87
CA ASN A 249 17.81 -6.63 -6.14
C ASN A 249 17.15 -7.96 -5.78
N LYS A 250 17.40 -8.98 -6.62
CA LYS A 250 16.92 -10.37 -6.48
C LYS A 250 17.32 -11.07 -5.18
N LYS A 251 18.18 -10.48 -4.35
CA LYS A 251 18.47 -10.99 -3.00
C LYS A 251 17.44 -10.55 -1.96
N SER A 252 16.29 -10.01 -2.35
CA SER A 252 15.25 -9.60 -1.39
C SER A 252 14.54 -10.81 -0.77
N ILE A 253 13.91 -10.62 0.39
CA ILE A 253 13.23 -11.72 1.11
C ILE A 253 12.19 -12.40 0.23
N ILE A 254 11.28 -11.63 -0.38
CA ILE A 254 10.18 -12.20 -1.19
C ILE A 254 10.72 -12.90 -2.43
N TYR A 255 11.75 -12.34 -3.08
CA TYR A 255 12.35 -12.95 -4.26
C TYR A 255 13.00 -14.29 -3.93
N ARG A 256 13.81 -14.35 -2.87
CA ARG A 256 14.47 -15.60 -2.45
C ARG A 256 13.46 -16.67 -2.01
N LEU A 257 12.36 -16.27 -1.36
CA LEU A 257 11.29 -17.22 -1.02
C LEU A 257 10.59 -17.77 -2.26
N LEU A 258 10.36 -16.94 -3.30
CA LEU A 258 9.79 -17.39 -4.58
C LEU A 258 10.74 -18.33 -5.32
N GLU A 259 12.01 -17.94 -5.44
CA GLU A 259 13.05 -18.73 -6.09
C GLU A 259 13.23 -20.09 -5.41
N GLY A 260 13.12 -20.15 -4.08
CA GLY A 260 13.19 -21.41 -3.34
C GLY A 260 12.12 -22.43 -3.67
N GLN A 261 10.96 -22.01 -4.18
CA GLN A 261 9.89 -22.93 -4.52
C GLN A 261 10.01 -23.50 -5.93
N SER A 262 10.76 -22.86 -6.85
CA SER A 262 10.94 -23.44 -8.20
C SER A 262 11.71 -24.75 -8.18
N VAL A 263 12.39 -25.07 -7.08
CA VAL A 263 13.15 -26.31 -6.88
C VAL A 263 12.34 -27.37 -6.10
N LEU A 264 11.30 -26.96 -5.36
CA LEU A 264 10.51 -27.80 -4.44
C LEU A 264 9.26 -28.45 -5.07
N ILE A 265 9.08 -28.38 -6.40
CA ILE A 265 7.96 -29.02 -7.14
C ILE A 265 8.27 -30.49 -7.42
#